data_AF-A0A9D1M4U1-F1
#
_entry.id   AF-A0A9D1M4U1-F1
#
_cell.length_a   1.000
_cell.length_b   1.000
_cell.length_c   1.000
_cell.angle_alpha   90.00
_cell.angle_beta   90.00
_cell.angle_gamma   90.00
#
_symmetry.space_group_name_H-M   'P 1'
#
loop_
_entity.id
_entity.type
_entity.pdbx_description
1 polymer ?
#
loop_
_entity_poly.entity_id
_entity_poly.type
_entity_poly.pdbx_seq_one_letter_code
_entity_poly.pdbx_strand_id
1 'polypeptide(L)'
;MVDFDNLDELKALRARGAVDDRQYELLRRRLARRIISDRREAAFSKSGAVYIVLAFFTGAIGLHNFYAGYYKRGWTQAILTIVSPLFAFLPLLVTAAWAFGELLWVDKAANGTFFRGSRKVIWLLRILAVAVFVFIYSRAELVTES
;
A
#
# COMPACT_ATOMS: atom_id res chain seq x y z
N MET A 1 -28.13 15.72 5.00
CA MET A 1 -26.99 16.64 5.19
C MET A 1 -26.46 16.95 3.79
N VAL A 2 -26.41 18.22 3.38
CA VAL A 2 -25.98 18.58 2.02
C VAL A 2 -24.44 18.45 1.96
N ASP A 3 -23.93 17.65 1.04
CA ASP A 3 -22.50 17.47 0.75
C ASP A 3 -22.16 18.27 -0.52
N PHE A 4 -20.96 18.86 -0.57
CA PHE A 4 -20.54 19.75 -1.65
C PHE A 4 -19.18 19.31 -2.17
N ASP A 5 -19.05 19.22 -3.49
CA ASP A 5 -17.80 18.76 -4.12
C ASP A 5 -16.85 19.92 -4.43
N ASN A 6 -17.36 21.15 -4.57
CA ASN A 6 -16.54 22.32 -4.89
C ASN A 6 -17.04 23.62 -4.25
N LEU A 7 -16.17 24.64 -4.25
CA LEU A 7 -16.47 25.95 -3.67
C LEU A 7 -17.55 26.71 -4.46
N ASP A 8 -17.73 26.42 -5.74
CA ASP A 8 -18.66 27.14 -6.61
C ASP A 8 -20.11 26.74 -6.33
N GLU A 9 -20.36 25.47 -6.04
CA GLU A 9 -21.65 24.95 -5.56
C GLU A 9 -22.03 25.59 -4.21
N LEU A 10 -21.06 25.71 -3.31
CA LEU A 10 -21.22 26.34 -2.00
C LEU A 10 -21.57 27.84 -2.12
N LYS A 11 -20.95 28.54 -3.08
CA LYS A 11 -21.29 29.94 -3.42
C LYS A 11 -22.66 30.07 -4.07
N ALA A 12 -23.02 29.16 -4.98
CA ALA A 12 -24.32 29.18 -5.65
C ALA A 12 -25.48 29.02 -4.66
N LEU A 13 -25.30 28.22 -3.60
CA LEU A 13 -26.30 28.04 -2.56
C LEU A 13 -26.44 29.25 -1.64
N ARG A 14 -25.33 29.92 -1.33
CA ARG A 14 -25.37 31.22 -0.65
C ARG A 14 -26.12 32.26 -1.49
N ALA A 15 -25.83 32.32 -2.79
CA ALA A 15 -26.48 33.25 -3.72
C ALA A 15 -28.00 33.01 -3.85
N ARG A 16 -28.46 31.76 -3.70
CA ARG A 16 -29.88 31.39 -3.71
C ARG A 16 -30.58 31.61 -2.36
N GLY A 17 -29.88 32.09 -1.33
CA GLY A 17 -30.43 32.25 0.03
C GLY A 17 -30.73 30.92 0.74
N ALA A 18 -30.22 29.79 0.23
CA ALA A 18 -30.48 28.47 0.79
C ALA A 18 -29.67 28.18 2.06
N VAL A 19 -28.66 29.00 2.37
CA VAL A 19 -27.71 28.80 3.46
C VAL A 19 -27.39 30.15 4.10
N ASP A 20 -27.52 30.23 5.43
CA ASP A 20 -27.16 31.40 6.24
C ASP A 20 -25.63 31.63 6.28
N ASP A 21 -25.18 32.86 6.57
CA ASP A 21 -23.76 33.22 6.59
C ASP A 21 -22.94 32.38 7.59
N ARG A 22 -23.50 32.04 8.76
CA ARG A 22 -22.80 31.13 9.72
C ARG A 22 -22.67 29.72 9.16
N GLN A 23 -23.71 29.22 8.52
CA GLN A 23 -23.72 27.88 7.93
C GLN A 23 -22.74 27.80 6.75
N TYR A 24 -22.70 28.86 5.92
CA TYR A 24 -21.76 28.98 4.81
C TYR A 24 -20.31 28.88 5.29
N GLU A 25 -19.93 29.62 6.34
CA GLU A 25 -18.57 29.57 6.88
C GLU A 25 -18.21 28.20 7.49
N LEU A 26 -19.16 27.52 8.14
CA LEU A 26 -18.95 26.15 8.64
C LEU A 26 -18.73 25.16 7.50
N LEU A 27 -19.55 25.23 6.46
CA LEU A 27 -19.47 24.36 5.28
C LEU A 27 -18.17 24.61 4.50
N ARG A 28 -17.83 25.88 4.27
CA ARG A 28 -16.56 26.29 3.65
C ARG A 28 -15.36 25.76 4.43
N ARG A 29 -15.37 25.87 5.77
CA ARG A 29 -14.30 25.31 6.63
C ARG A 29 -14.23 23.79 6.60
N ARG A 30 -15.37 23.09 6.47
CA ARG A 30 -15.39 21.62 6.30
C ARG A 30 -14.81 21.22 4.95
N LEU A 31 -15.24 21.86 3.86
CA LEU A 31 -14.74 21.61 2.51
C LEU A 31 -13.24 21.90 2.42
N ALA A 32 -12.78 23.04 2.95
CA ALA A 32 -11.36 23.37 2.99
C ALA A 32 -10.54 22.31 3.76
N ARG A 33 -11.04 21.84 4.92
CA ARG A 33 -10.38 20.77 5.68
C ARG A 33 -10.32 19.46 4.91
N ARG A 34 -11.41 19.05 4.24
CA ARG A 34 -11.48 17.84 3.41
C ARG A 34 -10.49 17.92 2.24
N ILE A 35 -10.47 19.03 1.50
CA ILE A 35 -9.52 19.22 0.40
C ILE A 35 -8.08 19.15 0.89
N ILE A 36 -7.77 19.78 2.02
CA ILE A 36 -6.43 19.73 2.61
C ILE A 36 -6.08 18.31 3.07
N SER A 37 -6.99 17.59 3.74
CA SER A 37 -6.75 16.21 4.16
C SER A 37 -6.56 15.27 2.97
N ASP A 38 -7.40 15.37 1.95
CA ASP A 38 -7.34 14.51 0.77
C ASP A 38 -6.06 14.77 -0.03
N ARG A 39 -5.67 16.04 -0.20
CA ARG A 39 -4.38 16.41 -0.81
C ARG A 39 -3.20 15.91 0.02
N ARG A 40 -3.30 16.00 1.35
CA ARG A 40 -2.27 15.51 2.27
C ARG A 40 -2.14 13.98 2.17
N GLU A 41 -3.25 13.25 2.23
CA GLU A 41 -3.26 11.79 2.06
C GLU A 41 -2.69 11.39 0.70
N ALA A 42 -3.07 12.08 -0.39
CA ALA A 42 -2.50 11.83 -1.71
C ALA A 42 -0.98 12.11 -1.78
N ALA A 43 -0.51 13.15 -1.09
CA ALA A 43 0.91 13.51 -1.04
C ALA A 43 1.74 12.51 -0.21
N PHE A 44 1.18 11.96 0.87
CA PHE A 44 1.88 11.02 1.76
C PHE A 44 1.65 9.54 1.43
N SER A 45 0.67 9.22 0.58
CA SER A 45 0.37 7.85 0.15
C SER A 45 1.52 7.26 -0.68
N LYS A 46 1.95 6.06 -0.27
CA LYS A 46 3.01 5.31 -0.93
C LYS A 46 2.46 4.56 -2.16
N SER A 47 3.29 4.35 -3.18
CA SER A 47 2.92 3.62 -4.39
C SER A 47 2.80 2.12 -4.13
N GLY A 48 1.63 1.54 -4.41
CA GLY A 48 1.39 0.11 -4.23
C GLY A 48 2.17 -0.74 -5.23
N ALA A 49 2.38 -0.24 -6.45
CA ALA A 49 3.21 -0.92 -7.43
C ALA A 49 4.68 -1.01 -6.97
N VAL A 50 5.21 0.07 -6.40
CA VAL A 50 6.57 0.09 -5.83
C VAL A 50 6.64 -0.89 -4.66
N TYR A 51 5.67 -0.88 -3.76
CA TYR A 51 5.60 -1.85 -2.65
C TYR A 51 5.66 -3.30 -3.15
N ILE A 52 4.84 -3.67 -4.15
CA ILE A 52 4.82 -5.03 -4.71
C ILE A 52 6.15 -5.40 -5.36
N VAL A 53 6.75 -4.50 -6.15
CA VAL A 53 8.05 -4.74 -6.80
C VAL A 53 9.15 -4.96 -5.75
N LEU A 54 9.20 -4.12 -4.69
CA LEU A 54 10.14 -4.35 -3.59
C LEU A 54 9.87 -5.69 -2.90
N ALA A 55 8.61 -6.01 -2.61
CA ALA A 55 8.27 -7.25 -1.90
C ALA A 55 8.64 -8.49 -2.72
N PHE A 56 8.53 -8.44 -4.06
CA PHE A 56 8.87 -9.56 -4.91
C PHE A 56 10.38 -9.83 -4.96
N PHE A 57 11.20 -8.80 -5.21
CA PHE A 57 12.64 -8.97 -5.41
C PHE A 57 13.45 -8.99 -4.12
N THR A 58 12.97 -8.29 -3.09
CA THR A 58 13.72 -8.06 -1.83
C THR A 58 12.92 -8.48 -0.60
N GLY A 59 11.85 -9.24 -0.80
CA GLY A 59 10.87 -9.59 0.22
C GLY A 59 11.46 -10.26 1.44
N ALA A 60 12.29 -11.29 1.24
CA ALA A 60 12.92 -12.02 2.35
C ALA A 60 13.70 -11.08 3.29
N ILE A 61 14.35 -10.04 2.74
CA ILE A 61 15.11 -9.03 3.50
C ILE A 61 14.16 -8.04 4.22
N GLY A 62 12.99 -7.77 3.66
CA GLY A 62 11.96 -6.91 4.26
C GLY A 62 11.97 -5.44 3.82
N LEU A 63 12.60 -5.09 2.69
CA LEU A 63 12.67 -3.70 2.22
C LEU A 63 11.31 -3.08 1.91
N HIS A 64 10.34 -3.87 1.46
CA HIS A 64 8.95 -3.42 1.25
C HIS A 64 8.29 -2.96 2.55
N ASN A 65 8.64 -3.57 3.68
CA ASN A 65 8.14 -3.17 4.99
C ASN A 65 8.74 -1.83 5.44
N PHE A 66 10.04 -1.60 5.19
CA PHE A 66 10.64 -0.28 5.41
C PHE A 66 9.97 0.80 4.55
N TYR A 67 9.73 0.50 3.28
CA TYR A 67 9.03 1.41 2.37
C TYR A 67 7.60 1.77 2.85
N ALA A 68 6.86 0.77 3.35
CA ALA A 68 5.50 0.94 3.88
C ALA A 68 5.47 1.50 5.32
N GLY A 69 6.63 1.70 5.96
CA GLY A 69 6.75 2.20 7.33
C GLY A 69 6.54 1.16 8.44
N TYR A 70 6.44 -0.13 8.09
CA TYR A 70 6.39 -1.25 9.04
C TYR A 70 7.79 -1.60 9.56
N TYR A 71 8.48 -0.64 10.17
CA TYR A 71 9.88 -0.76 10.59
C TYR A 71 10.15 -1.99 11.47
N LYS A 72 9.25 -2.31 12.40
CA LYS A 72 9.40 -3.51 13.25
C LYS A 72 9.44 -4.80 12.42
N ARG A 73 8.52 -4.94 11.46
CA ARG A 73 8.48 -6.11 10.56
C ARG A 73 9.70 -6.17 9.64
N GLY A 74 10.08 -5.01 9.08
CA GLY A 74 11.28 -4.89 8.25
C GLY A 74 12.55 -5.32 9.00
N TRP A 75 12.73 -4.83 10.23
CA TRP A 75 13.86 -5.25 11.08
C TRP A 75 13.80 -6.74 11.44
N THR A 76 12.63 -7.29 11.77
CA THR A 76 12.47 -8.73 12.03
C THR A 76 12.89 -9.56 10.82
N GLN A 77 12.42 -9.23 9.62
CA GLN A 77 12.79 -9.95 8.38
C GLN A 77 14.27 -9.80 8.05
N ALA A 78 14.85 -8.61 8.22
CA ALA A 78 16.26 -8.37 7.97
C ALA A 78 17.15 -9.20 8.91
N ILE A 79 16.86 -9.18 10.21
CA ILE A 79 17.61 -9.95 11.21
C ILE A 79 17.48 -11.45 10.94
N LEU A 80 16.26 -11.95 10.73
CA LEU A 80 16.02 -13.38 10.42
C LEU A 80 16.76 -13.82 9.16
N THR A 81 16.80 -12.97 8.13
CA THR A 81 17.55 -13.23 6.90
C THR A 81 19.05 -13.30 7.16
N ILE A 82 19.61 -12.34 7.92
CA ILE A 82 21.05 -12.29 8.25
C ILE A 82 21.48 -13.50 9.08
N VAL A 83 20.69 -13.89 10.09
CA VAL A 83 21.04 -15.02 10.98
C VAL A 83 20.67 -16.38 10.38
N SER A 84 19.91 -16.42 9.27
CA SER A 84 19.43 -17.66 8.65
C SER A 84 20.53 -18.70 8.33
N PRO A 85 21.78 -18.35 7.96
CA PRO A 85 22.83 -19.35 7.72
C PRO A 85 23.16 -20.18 8.97
N LEU A 86 22.98 -19.62 10.17
CA LEU A 86 23.19 -20.32 11.44
C LEU A 86 22.15 -21.43 11.68
N PHE A 87 21.06 -21.43 10.91
CA PHE A 87 19.91 -22.34 11.05
C PHE A 87 19.59 -23.05 9.73
N ALA A 88 20.63 -23.41 8.96
CA ALA A 88 20.50 -24.09 7.67
C ALA A 88 19.54 -23.37 6.70
N PHE A 89 19.50 -22.04 6.75
CA PHE A 89 18.63 -21.18 5.94
C PHE A 89 17.11 -21.37 6.16
N LEU A 90 16.67 -22.11 7.17
CA LEU A 90 15.24 -22.28 7.47
C LEU A 90 14.52 -20.94 7.72
N PRO A 91 15.08 -19.97 8.48
CA PRO A 91 14.45 -18.66 8.64
C PRO A 91 14.29 -17.88 7.33
N LEU A 92 15.16 -18.11 6.34
CA LEU A 92 15.09 -17.44 5.04
C LEU A 92 13.84 -17.87 4.26
N LEU A 93 13.49 -19.17 4.33
CA LEU A 93 12.26 -19.68 3.72
C LEU A 93 11.01 -19.07 4.39
N VAL A 94 11.05 -18.93 5.72
CA VAL A 94 9.97 -18.30 6.48
C VAL A 94 9.81 -16.83 6.10
N THR A 95 10.89 -16.05 6.00
CA THR A 95 10.80 -14.64 5.62
C THR A 95 10.38 -14.46 4.17
N ALA A 96 10.81 -15.34 3.26
CA ALA A 96 10.35 -15.35 1.87
C ALA A 96 8.84 -15.62 1.76
N ALA A 97 8.33 -16.64 2.46
CA ALA A 97 6.89 -16.94 2.49
C ALA A 97 6.07 -15.81 3.13
N TRP A 98 6.56 -15.23 4.23
CA TRP A 98 5.94 -14.06 4.87
C TRP A 98 5.87 -12.89 3.87
N ALA A 99 6.98 -12.53 3.24
CA ALA A 99 7.00 -11.43 2.29
C ALA A 99 6.07 -11.65 1.08
N PHE A 100 5.98 -12.89 0.60
CA PHE A 100 5.04 -13.26 -0.46
C PHE A 100 3.58 -13.10 -0.01
N GLY A 101 3.25 -13.50 1.23
CA GLY A 101 1.94 -13.21 1.81
C GLY A 101 1.66 -11.71 1.89
N GLU A 102 2.61 -10.91 2.36
CA GLU A 102 2.44 -9.46 2.43
C GLU A 102 2.23 -8.82 1.06
N LEU A 103 2.96 -9.28 0.04
CA LEU A 103 2.77 -8.87 -1.36
C LEU A 103 1.32 -9.07 -1.83
N LEU A 104 0.69 -10.18 -1.46
CA LEU A 104 -0.66 -10.54 -1.88
C LEU A 104 -1.76 -9.79 -1.11
N TRP A 105 -1.58 -9.56 0.19
CA TRP A 105 -2.66 -9.09 1.07
C TRP A 105 -2.52 -7.65 1.57
N VAL A 106 -1.31 -7.08 1.68
CA VAL A 106 -1.15 -5.73 2.25
C VAL A 106 -1.49 -4.65 1.23
N ASP A 107 -2.40 -3.75 1.59
CA ASP A 107 -2.89 -2.64 0.76
C ASP A 107 -2.75 -1.25 1.42
N LYS A 108 -2.23 -1.21 2.65
CA LYS A 108 -2.05 0.01 3.45
C LYS A 108 -0.62 0.13 3.95
N ALA A 109 -0.19 1.38 4.13
CA ALA A 109 1.01 1.72 4.85
C ALA A 109 0.77 1.75 6.38
N ALA A 110 1.85 1.78 7.16
CA ALA A 110 1.79 1.78 8.62
C ALA A 110 1.04 2.99 9.23
N ASN A 111 0.94 4.10 8.49
CA ASN A 111 0.17 5.28 8.87
C ASN A 111 -1.34 5.16 8.59
N GLY A 112 -1.81 3.99 8.13
CA GLY A 112 -3.22 3.71 7.82
C GLY A 112 -3.69 4.15 6.43
N THR A 113 -2.86 4.89 5.68
CA THR A 113 -3.22 5.32 4.32
C THR A 113 -3.13 4.16 3.34
N PHE A 114 -4.12 4.05 2.44
CA PHE A 114 -4.08 3.10 1.33
C PHE A 114 -2.95 3.45 0.36
N PHE A 115 -2.37 2.43 -0.24
CA PHE A 115 -1.41 2.62 -1.32
C PHE A 115 -2.06 3.28 -2.55
N ARG A 116 -1.38 4.26 -3.14
CA ARG A 116 -1.78 4.89 -4.39
C ARG A 116 -1.36 4.05 -5.59
N GLY A 117 -2.04 4.27 -6.71
CA GLY A 117 -1.76 3.67 -7.99
C GLY A 117 -3.00 3.06 -8.63
N SER A 118 -2.87 2.63 -9.88
CA SER A 118 -3.95 1.94 -10.57
C SER A 118 -4.22 0.59 -9.90
N ARG A 119 -5.46 0.39 -9.41
CA ARG A 119 -5.90 -0.88 -8.83
C ARG A 119 -5.70 -2.05 -9.79
N LYS A 120 -5.92 -1.81 -11.10
CA LYS A 120 -5.67 -2.81 -12.15
C LYS A 120 -4.20 -3.19 -12.23
N VAL A 121 -3.28 -2.21 -12.17
CA VAL A 121 -1.84 -2.48 -12.20
C VAL A 121 -1.39 -3.26 -10.96
N ILE A 122 -1.81 -2.85 -9.76
CA ILE A 122 -1.50 -3.56 -8.51
C ILE A 122 -1.98 -5.01 -8.58
N TRP A 123 -3.21 -5.23 -9.06
CA TRP A 123 -3.78 -6.57 -9.21
C TRP A 123 -3.02 -7.41 -10.26
N LEU A 124 -2.70 -6.84 -11.42
CA LEU A 124 -1.89 -7.51 -12.44
C LEU A 124 -0.51 -7.89 -11.92
N LEU A 125 0.14 -7.03 -11.13
CA LEU A 125 1.44 -7.34 -10.53
C LEU A 125 1.35 -8.50 -9.53
N ARG A 126 0.28 -8.60 -8.75
CA ARG A 126 0.07 -9.74 -7.84
C ARG A 126 -0.14 -11.04 -8.61
N ILE A 127 -0.94 -11.03 -9.67
CA ILE A 127 -1.12 -12.21 -10.54
C ILE A 127 0.19 -12.60 -11.19
N LEU A 128 0.93 -11.64 -11.72
CA LEU A 128 2.23 -11.88 -12.32
C LEU A 128 3.19 -12.52 -11.31
N ALA A 129 3.23 -12.01 -10.08
CA ALA A 129 4.05 -12.59 -9.02
C ALA A 129 3.70 -14.06 -8.74
N VAL A 130 2.41 -14.39 -8.68
CA VAL A 130 1.94 -15.78 -8.52
C VAL A 130 2.32 -16.63 -9.74
N ALA A 131 2.10 -16.13 -10.96
CA ALA A 131 2.44 -16.85 -12.19
C ALA A 131 3.95 -17.14 -12.28
N VAL A 132 4.80 -16.16 -11.94
CA VAL A 132 6.25 -16.35 -11.89
C VAL A 132 6.65 -17.35 -10.81
N PHE A 133 6.02 -17.28 -9.62
CA PHE A 133 6.28 -18.24 -8.55
C PHE A 133 5.96 -19.69 -8.98
N VAL A 134 4.78 -19.90 -9.57
CA VAL A 134 4.36 -21.21 -10.10
C VAL A 134 5.32 -21.68 -11.21
N PHE A 135 5.70 -20.79 -12.11
CA PHE A 135 6.67 -21.11 -13.16
C PHE A 135 8.01 -21.56 -12.58
N ILE A 136 8.59 -20.82 -11.63
CA ILE A 136 9.85 -21.18 -10.96
C ILE A 136 9.72 -22.55 -10.28
N TYR A 137 8.64 -22.77 -9.55
CA TYR A 137 8.39 -24.03 -8.84
C TYR A 137 8.29 -25.22 -9.81
N SER A 138 7.51 -25.10 -10.88
CA SER A 138 7.37 -26.15 -11.90
C SER A 138 8.69 -26.49 -12.61
N ARG A 139 9.62 -25.54 -12.72
CA ARG A 139 10.94 -25.77 -13.30
C ARG A 139 11.90 -26.43 -12.31
N ALA A 140 11.75 -26.17 -11.01
CA ALA A 140 12.54 -26.81 -9.98
C ALA A 140 12.24 -28.33 -9.92
N GLU A 141 10.96 -28.71 -10.02
CA GLU A 141 10.54 -30.12 -10.03
C GLU A 141 11.14 -30.89 -11.22
N LEU A 142 11.11 -30.32 -12.42
CA LEU A 142 11.69 -30.95 -13.62
C LEU A 142 13.20 -31.21 -13.54
N VAL A 143 13.93 -30.43 -12.73
CA VAL A 143 15.39 -30.60 -12.55
C VAL A 143 15.69 -31.67 -11.50
N THR A 144 14.81 -31.89 -10.52
CA THR A 144 14.99 -32.93 -9.50
C THR A 144 14.63 -34.34 -9.97
N GLU A 145 13.88 -34.47 -11.07
CA GLU A 145 13.48 -35.75 -11.67
C GLU A 145 14.44 -36.27 -12.77
N SER A 146 15.43 -35.48 -13.18
CA SER A 146 16.44 -35.83 -14.19
C SER A 146 17.76 -36.29 -13.59
#